data_AF-A0A1B6KBF9-F1
#
_entry.id   AF-A0A1B6KBF9-F1
#
_cell.length_a   1.000
_cell.length_b   1.000
_cell.length_c   1.000
_cell.angle_alpha   90.00
_cell.angle_beta   90.00
_cell.angle_gamma   90.00
#
_symmetry.space_group_name_H-M   'P 1'
#
loop_
_entity.id
_entity.type
_entity.pdbx_description
1 polymer ?
#
loop_
_entity_poly.entity_id
_entity_poly.type
_entity_poly.pdbx_seq_one_letter_code
_entity_poly.pdbx_strand_id
1 'polypeptide(L)'
;DFWLADQLTSLVPVLLDFHYFVCFYITNDSWMQADRSVFADATKCVDRVTTLRPIVACLPCWFRFAQCLRRYRDTKEAFPHLANAAKYSTTFFVLIFSSLHFTYKSDYKNTSENPFFYLWILASIVSSVYSYTWDIKMDWGLFDQKAG
;
A
#
# COMPACT_ATOMS: atom_id res chain seq x y z
N ASP A 1 -12.90 -15.50 4.26
CA ASP A 1 -12.86 -14.04 4.49
C ASP A 1 -11.52 -13.47 4.96
N PHE A 2 -10.80 -14.11 5.91
CA PHE A 2 -9.45 -13.65 6.26
C PHE A 2 -8.51 -13.74 5.04
N TRP A 3 -8.32 -14.94 4.48
CA TRP A 3 -7.39 -15.20 3.36
C TRP A 3 -7.52 -14.21 2.19
N LEU A 4 -8.73 -13.97 1.68
CA LEU A 4 -8.97 -13.07 0.54
C LEU A 4 -8.42 -11.66 0.79
N ALA A 5 -8.57 -11.12 2.00
CA ALA A 5 -8.10 -9.78 2.32
C ALA A 5 -6.55 -9.69 2.43
N ASP A 6 -5.84 -10.79 2.70
CA ASP A 6 -4.34 -10.82 2.61
C ASP A 6 -3.90 -10.84 1.17
N GLN A 7 -4.61 -11.63 0.36
CA GLN A 7 -4.31 -11.71 -1.06
C GLN A 7 -4.52 -10.34 -1.70
N LEU A 8 -5.55 -9.60 -1.28
CA LEU A 8 -5.78 -8.22 -1.74
C LEU A 8 -4.65 -7.25 -1.33
N THR A 9 -4.06 -7.37 -0.13
CA THR A 9 -2.92 -6.53 0.24
C THR A 9 -1.69 -6.82 -0.61
N SER A 10 -1.49 -8.07 -1.02
CA SER A 10 -0.40 -8.48 -1.93
C SER A 10 -0.68 -8.09 -3.39
N LEU A 11 -1.96 -7.94 -3.77
CA LEU A 11 -2.39 -7.62 -5.12
C LEU A 11 -2.40 -6.11 -5.42
N VAL A 12 -2.11 -5.23 -4.44
CA VAL A 12 -2.10 -3.77 -4.64
C VAL A 12 -1.28 -3.34 -5.86
N PRO A 13 -0.03 -3.80 -6.09
CA PRO A 13 0.73 -3.44 -7.29
C PRO A 13 0.01 -3.86 -8.56
N VAL A 14 -0.54 -5.08 -8.60
CA VAL A 14 -1.26 -5.62 -9.77
C VAL A 14 -2.53 -4.82 -10.05
N LEU A 15 -3.28 -4.41 -9.03
CA LEU A 15 -4.48 -3.59 -9.20
C LEU A 15 -4.15 -2.20 -9.77
N LEU A 16 -3.02 -1.61 -9.37
CA LEU A 16 -2.55 -0.33 -9.89
C LEU A 16 -2.08 -0.44 -11.35
N ASP A 17 -1.31 -1.48 -11.66
CA ASP A 17 -0.83 -1.74 -13.01
C ASP A 17 -1.98 -2.08 -13.96
N PHE A 18 -2.97 -2.83 -13.48
CA PHE A 18 -4.19 -3.12 -14.23
C PHE A 18 -4.97 -1.84 -14.54
N HIS A 19 -5.10 -0.92 -13.57
CA HIS A 19 -5.75 0.38 -13.80
C HIS A 19 -4.99 1.22 -14.84
N TYR A 20 -3.65 1.29 -14.75
CA TYR A 20 -2.83 1.96 -15.76
C TYR A 20 -3.00 1.33 -17.14
N PHE A 21 -2.96 -0.01 -17.23
CA PHE A 21 -3.16 -0.76 -18.47
C PHE A 21 -4.52 -0.43 -19.11
N VAL A 22 -5.60 -0.49 -18.33
CA VAL A 22 -6.94 -0.15 -18.81
C VAL A 22 -7.01 1.31 -19.31
N CYS A 23 -6.46 2.26 -18.56
CA CYS A 23 -6.41 3.66 -18.99
C CYS A 23 -5.61 3.84 -20.28
N PHE A 24 -4.43 3.23 -20.37
CA PHE A 24 -3.55 3.33 -21.52
C PHE A 24 -4.24 2.85 -22.80
N TYR A 25 -4.89 1.69 -22.78
CA TYR A 25 -5.53 1.12 -23.97
C TYR A 25 -6.86 1.79 -24.36
N ILE A 26 -7.59 2.37 -23.40
CA ILE A 26 -8.83 3.12 -23.69
C ILE A 26 -8.53 4.52 -24.25
N THR A 27 -7.43 5.14 -23.80
CA THR A 27 -7.15 6.56 -24.12
C THR A 27 -6.22 6.72 -25.32
N ASN A 28 -5.46 5.68 -25.71
CA ASN A 28 -4.57 5.72 -26.86
C ASN A 28 -5.17 5.01 -28.08
N ASP A 29 -5.65 5.79 -29.04
CA ASP A 29 -6.19 5.27 -30.31
C ASP A 29 -5.10 4.71 -31.26
N SER A 30 -3.83 5.11 -31.07
CA SER A 30 -2.70 4.76 -31.94
C SER A 30 -1.53 4.14 -31.19
N TRP A 31 -1.80 3.19 -30.30
CA TRP A 31 -0.80 2.46 -29.51
C TRP A 31 0.31 1.75 -30.35
N MET A 32 0.12 1.60 -31.67
CA MET A 32 1.12 1.06 -32.61
C MET A 32 2.02 2.12 -33.26
N GLN A 33 1.74 3.43 -33.11
CA GLN A 33 2.53 4.50 -33.70
C GLN A 33 3.32 5.21 -32.61
N ALA A 34 4.65 5.15 -32.68
CA ALA A 34 5.53 5.82 -31.72
C ALA A 34 5.68 7.32 -32.03
N ASP A 35 4.57 8.07 -32.01
CA ASP A 35 4.58 9.51 -32.19
C ASP A 35 4.47 10.26 -30.85
N ARG A 36 4.78 11.55 -30.85
CA ARG A 36 4.80 12.43 -29.67
C ARG A 36 3.43 12.53 -28.96
N SER A 37 2.33 12.24 -29.66
CA SER A 37 0.97 12.14 -29.11
C SER A 37 0.84 11.02 -28.06
N VAL A 38 1.46 9.85 -28.29
CA VAL A 38 1.41 8.71 -27.36
C VAL A 38 2.06 9.03 -26.02
N PHE A 39 3.13 9.84 -26.03
CA PHE A 39 3.79 10.30 -24.79
C PHE A 39 2.90 11.26 -23.98
N ALA A 40 2.17 12.14 -24.64
CA ALA A 40 1.24 13.06 -23.98
C ALA A 40 0.04 12.31 -23.35
N ASP A 41 -0.48 11.31 -24.05
CA ASP A 41 -1.62 10.51 -23.59
C ASP A 41 -1.24 9.52 -22.48
N ALA A 42 -0.03 8.93 -22.52
CA ALA A 42 0.49 8.12 -21.43
C ALA A 42 0.62 8.92 -20.12
N THR A 43 1.09 10.18 -20.21
CA THR A 43 1.25 11.06 -19.03
C THR A 43 -0.09 11.37 -18.36
N LYS A 44 -1.16 11.50 -19.16
CA LYS A 44 -2.53 11.72 -18.68
C LYS A 44 -3.04 10.57 -17.79
N CYS A 45 -2.72 9.34 -18.17
CA CYS A 45 -3.04 8.15 -17.37
C CYS A 45 -2.18 8.06 -16.12
N VAL A 46 -0.90 8.43 -16.19
CA VAL A 46 -0.01 8.47 -15.02
C VAL A 46 -0.53 9.46 -13.97
N ASP A 47 -1.01 10.64 -14.35
CA ASP A 47 -1.53 11.63 -13.39
C ASP A 47 -2.82 11.16 -12.69
N ARG A 48 -3.73 10.53 -13.46
CA ARG A 48 -4.97 9.92 -12.94
C ARG A 48 -4.66 8.74 -12.00
N VAL A 49 -3.75 7.87 -12.39
CA VAL A 49 -3.26 6.75 -11.59
C VAL A 49 -2.61 7.28 -10.31
N THR A 50 -1.78 8.32 -10.38
CA THR A 50 -1.08 8.90 -9.23
C THR A 50 -2.06 9.43 -8.17
N THR A 51 -3.18 10.03 -8.59
CA THR A 51 -4.23 10.53 -7.67
C THR A 51 -5.04 9.39 -7.03
N LEU A 52 -5.37 8.33 -7.78
CA LEU A 52 -6.17 7.21 -7.29
C LEU A 52 -5.34 6.15 -6.54
N ARG A 53 -4.03 6.12 -6.76
CA ARG A 53 -3.08 5.19 -6.15
C ARG A 53 -3.17 5.07 -4.64
N PRO A 54 -3.17 6.17 -3.85
CA PRO A 54 -3.30 6.06 -2.39
C PRO A 54 -4.64 5.46 -1.96
N ILE A 55 -5.73 5.72 -2.70
CA ILE A 55 -7.06 5.16 -2.39
C ILE A 55 -7.07 3.66 -2.62
N VAL A 56 -6.62 3.21 -3.80
CA VAL A 56 -6.57 1.79 -4.16
C VAL A 56 -5.64 1.01 -3.24
N ALA A 57 -4.50 1.60 -2.84
CA ALA A 57 -3.57 0.99 -1.90
C ALA A 57 -4.10 0.95 -0.45
N CYS A 58 -4.94 1.91 -0.06
CA CYS A 58 -5.49 1.98 1.30
C CYS A 58 -6.60 0.94 1.55
N LEU A 59 -7.43 0.68 0.54
CA LEU A 59 -8.62 -0.18 0.69
C LEU A 59 -8.31 -1.59 1.23
N PRO A 60 -7.33 -2.35 0.71
CA PRO A 60 -7.01 -3.67 1.25
C PRO A 60 -6.56 -3.64 2.71
N CYS A 61 -5.71 -2.67 3.06
CA CYS A 61 -5.23 -2.48 4.42
C CYS A 61 -6.36 -2.11 5.38
N TRP A 62 -7.30 -1.27 4.92
CA TRP A 62 -8.51 -0.91 5.66
C TRP A 62 -9.40 -2.12 5.94
N PHE A 63 -9.68 -2.95 4.94
CA PHE A 63 -10.49 -4.14 5.13
C PHE A 63 -9.87 -5.09 6.15
N ARG A 64 -8.54 -5.30 6.10
CA ARG A 64 -7.84 -6.12 7.09
C ARG A 64 -7.88 -5.53 8.49
N PHE A 65 -7.62 -4.22 8.62
CA PHE A 65 -7.72 -3.52 9.90
C PHE A 65 -9.12 -3.66 10.52
N ALA A 66 -10.18 -3.40 9.75
CA ALA A 66 -11.56 -3.49 10.20
C ALA A 66 -11.95 -4.93 10.59
N GLN A 67 -11.50 -5.93 9.82
CA GLN A 67 -11.72 -7.34 10.15
C GLN A 67 -11.06 -7.73 11.47
N CYS A 68 -9.82 -7.30 11.71
CA CYS A 68 -9.10 -7.58 12.96
C CYS A 68 -9.81 -6.96 14.17
N LEU A 69 -10.26 -5.72 14.05
CA LEU A 69 -11.05 -5.04 15.10
C LEU A 69 -12.39 -5.72 15.36
N ARG A 70 -13.12 -6.13 14.31
CA ARG A 70 -14.37 -6.88 14.45
C ARG A 70 -14.14 -8.18 15.21
N ARG A 71 -13.08 -8.92 14.87
CA ARG A 71 -12.77 -10.18 15.53
C ARG A 71 -12.37 -10.00 17.00
N TYR A 72 -11.60 -8.95 17.30
CA TYR A 72 -11.32 -8.56 18.69
C TYR A 72 -12.61 -8.25 19.45
N ARG A 73 -13.54 -7.49 18.85
CA ARG A 73 -14.82 -7.18 19.49
C ARG A 73 -15.64 -8.43 19.79
N ASP A 74 -15.68 -9.37 18.84
CA ASP A 74 -16.51 -10.57 18.92
C ASP A 74 -15.92 -11.66 19.85
N THR A 75 -14.58 -11.74 19.96
CA THR A 75 -13.89 -12.75 20.80
C THR A 75 -13.37 -12.22 22.14
N LYS A 76 -13.15 -10.90 22.24
CA LYS A 76 -12.44 -10.22 23.34
C LYS A 76 -10.97 -10.64 23.53
N GLU A 77 -10.44 -11.47 22.63
CA GLU A 77 -9.04 -11.90 22.65
C GLU A 77 -8.14 -10.84 22.01
N ALA A 78 -7.32 -10.18 22.83
CA ALA A 78 -6.44 -9.10 22.37
C ALA A 78 -5.36 -9.62 21.41
N PHE A 79 -4.81 -10.80 21.66
CA PHE A 79 -3.83 -11.45 20.79
C PHE A 79 -4.46 -12.65 20.07
N PRO A 80 -4.28 -12.84 18.75
CA PRO A 80 -3.44 -12.06 17.82
C PRO A 80 -4.16 -10.89 17.14
N HIS A 81 -5.43 -10.63 17.47
CA HIS A 81 -6.30 -9.73 16.69
C HIS A 81 -5.85 -8.27 16.73
N LEU A 82 -5.57 -7.72 17.91
CA LEU A 82 -5.14 -6.32 18.05
C LEU A 82 -3.72 -6.12 17.52
N ALA A 83 -2.85 -7.12 17.67
CA ALA A 83 -1.50 -7.09 17.10
C ALA A 83 -1.53 -7.08 15.55
N ASN A 84 -2.41 -7.87 14.93
CA ASN A 84 -2.63 -7.77 13.49
C ASN A 84 -3.25 -6.43 13.08
N ALA A 85 -4.21 -5.89 13.84
CA ALA A 85 -4.76 -4.56 13.58
C ALA A 85 -3.66 -3.48 13.62
N ALA A 86 -2.75 -3.56 14.60
CA ALA A 86 -1.59 -2.67 14.69
C ALA A 86 -0.63 -2.85 13.51
N LYS A 87 -0.38 -4.09 13.06
CA LYS A 87 0.40 -4.36 11.85
C LYS A 87 -0.19 -3.68 10.61
N TYR A 88 -1.51 -3.78 10.39
CA TYR A 88 -2.12 -3.15 9.21
C TYR A 88 -2.24 -1.63 9.34
N SER A 89 -2.27 -1.09 10.56
CA SER A 89 -2.31 0.37 10.76
C SER A 89 -1.00 1.06 10.43
N THR A 90 0.16 0.39 10.56
CA THR A 90 1.46 0.96 10.12
C THR A 90 1.45 1.33 8.66
N THR A 91 0.74 0.57 7.82
CA THR A 91 0.60 0.86 6.38
C THR A 91 -0.18 2.15 6.12
N PHE A 92 -1.15 2.54 6.96
CA PHE A 92 -1.82 3.84 6.80
C PHE A 92 -0.85 5.00 6.96
N PHE A 93 0.08 4.92 7.91
CA PHE A 93 1.10 5.95 8.08
C PHE A 93 2.02 6.05 6.86
N VAL A 94 2.40 4.91 6.26
CA VAL A 94 3.16 4.89 5.00
C VAL A 94 2.41 5.65 3.91
N LEU A 95 1.11 5.36 3.72
CA LEU A 95 0.29 5.99 2.69
C LEU A 95 0.08 7.49 2.94
N ILE A 96 -0.18 7.87 4.19
CA ILE A 96 -0.37 9.28 4.58
C ILE A 96 0.90 10.07 4.32
N PHE A 97 2.06 9.62 4.81
CA PHE A 97 3.32 10.35 4.62
C PHE A 97 3.80 10.33 3.17
N SER A 98 3.55 9.24 2.43
CA SER A 98 3.81 9.19 1.00
C SER A 98 2.96 10.21 0.23
N SER A 99 1.67 10.32 0.56
CA SER A 99 0.76 11.28 -0.06
C SER A 99 1.15 12.71 0.30
N LEU A 100 1.47 13.00 1.57
CA LEU A 100 1.93 14.31 2.00
C LEU A 100 3.26 14.69 1.32
N HIS A 101 4.19 13.75 1.22
CA HIS A 101 5.45 13.96 0.50
C HIS A 101 5.20 14.38 -0.96
N PHE A 102 4.27 13.71 -1.65
CA PHE A 102 3.90 14.05 -3.02
C PHE A 102 3.18 15.40 -3.13
N THR A 103 2.19 15.65 -2.27
CA THR A 103 1.40 16.90 -2.28
C THR A 103 2.26 18.13 -2.04
N TYR A 104 3.19 18.07 -1.08
CA TYR A 104 4.07 19.17 -0.74
C TYR A 104 5.38 19.17 -1.55
N LYS A 105 5.49 18.34 -2.59
CA LYS A 105 6.73 18.23 -3.39
C LYS A 105 7.13 19.57 -4.05
N SER A 106 6.16 20.38 -4.47
CA SER A 106 6.40 21.69 -5.11
C SER A 106 6.95 22.75 -4.16
N ASP A 107 6.74 22.57 -2.86
CA ASP A 107 7.02 23.58 -1.85
C ASP A 107 8.49 23.56 -1.40
N TYR A 108 9.23 22.53 -1.80
CA TYR A 108 10.65 22.32 -1.48
C TYR A 108 11.47 22.20 -2.76
N LYS A 109 12.68 22.80 -2.79
CA LYS A 109 13.58 22.71 -3.95
C LYS A 109 14.13 21.29 -4.14
N ASN A 110 14.41 20.61 -3.03
CA ASN A 110 14.96 19.27 -3.01
C ASN A 110 14.10 18.34 -2.15
N THR A 111 14.03 17.06 -2.52
CA THR A 111 13.33 16.03 -1.73
C THR A 111 13.84 15.92 -0.29
N SER A 112 15.14 16.15 -0.07
CA SER A 112 15.77 16.12 1.26
C SER A 112 15.35 17.27 2.17
N GLU A 113 14.77 18.35 1.64
CA GLU A 113 14.24 19.45 2.46
C GLU A 113 12.81 19.17 2.92
N ASN A 114 12.13 18.21 2.28
CA ASN A 114 10.75 17.86 2.60
C ASN A 114 10.71 16.93 3.83
N PRO A 115 10.17 17.36 4.98
CA PRO A 115 10.12 16.54 6.20
C PRO A 115 9.26 15.28 6.03
N PHE A 116 8.25 15.32 5.16
CA PHE A 116 7.38 14.17 4.89
C PHE A 116 8.13 13.03 4.18
N PHE A 117 9.24 13.32 3.49
CA PHE A 117 10.11 12.28 2.93
C PHE A 117 10.67 11.39 4.05
N TYR A 118 11.23 11.98 5.10
CA TYR A 118 11.80 11.22 6.22
C TYR A 118 10.72 10.48 7.03
N LEU A 119 9.56 11.11 7.25
CA LEU A 119 8.43 10.45 7.92
C LEU A 119 7.93 9.25 7.11
N TRP A 120 7.89 9.37 5.77
CA TRP A 120 7.52 8.27 4.90
C TRP A 120 8.53 7.11 4.96
N ILE A 121 9.83 7.41 4.93
CA ILE A 121 10.88 6.39 5.08
C ILE A 121 10.78 5.69 6.44
N LEU A 122 10.63 6.44 7.53
CA LEU A 122 10.49 5.88 8.87
C LEU A 122 9.26 4.98 8.99
N ALA A 123 8.10 5.43 8.52
CA ALA A 123 6.89 4.61 8.52
C ALA A 123 7.06 3.34 7.67
N SER A 124 7.76 3.44 6.54
CA SER A 124 8.04 2.30 5.66
C SER A 124 8.91 1.27 6.38
N ILE A 125 9.97 1.71 7.04
CA ILE A 125 10.85 0.82 7.83
C ILE A 125 10.05 0.13 8.93
N VAL A 126 9.26 0.88 9.71
CA VAL A 126 8.44 0.31 10.80
C VAL A 126 7.46 -0.73 10.26
N SER A 127 6.76 -0.41 9.16
CA SER A 127 5.78 -1.33 8.55
C SER A 127 6.44 -2.60 8.03
N SER A 128 7.58 -2.48 7.35
CA SER A 128 8.34 -3.61 6.83
C SER A 128 8.92 -4.49 7.92
N VAL A 129 9.53 -3.90 8.96
CA VAL A 129 10.10 -4.65 10.09
C VAL A 129 9.02 -5.37 10.88
N TYR A 130 7.88 -4.73 11.13
CA TYR A 130 6.74 -5.39 11.79
C TYR A 130 6.28 -6.59 10.94
N SER A 131 5.94 -6.37 9.68
CA SER A 131 5.44 -7.43 8.79
C SER A 131 6.43 -8.59 8.69
N TYR A 132 7.71 -8.31 8.46
CA TYR A 132 8.75 -9.32 8.43
C TYR A 132 8.85 -10.12 9.75
N THR A 133 8.83 -9.42 10.88
CA THR A 133 8.88 -10.08 12.19
C THR A 133 7.66 -10.97 12.43
N TRP A 134 6.49 -10.52 11.97
CA TRP A 134 5.25 -11.29 12.03
C TRP A 134 5.35 -12.57 11.20
N ASP A 135 5.76 -12.45 9.94
CA ASP A 135 5.85 -13.60 9.03
C ASP A 135 6.79 -14.68 9.58
N ILE A 136 7.98 -14.27 10.05
CA ILE A 136 8.99 -15.19 10.60
C ILE A 136 8.53 -15.85 11.91
N LYS A 137 7.96 -15.08 12.84
CA LYS A 137 7.64 -15.59 14.19
C LYS A 137 6.26 -16.23 14.28
N MET A 138 5.26 -15.58 13.72
CA MET A 138 3.85 -15.94 13.92
C MET A 138 3.35 -16.86 12.82
N ASP A 139 3.63 -16.54 11.56
CA ASP A 139 3.08 -17.30 10.44
C ASP A 139 3.94 -18.54 10.14
N TRP A 140 5.27 -18.42 10.23
CA TRP A 140 6.20 -19.54 9.97
C TRP A 140 6.64 -20.27 11.24
N GLY A 141 6.51 -19.65 12.42
CA GLY A 141 6.87 -20.31 13.69
C GLY A 141 8.37 -20.65 13.82
N LEU A 142 9.26 -20.01 13.07
CA LEU A 142 10.70 -20.37 13.00
C LEU A 142 11.43 -20.32 14.36
N PHE A 143 10.88 -19.60 15.32
CA PHE A 143 11.43 -19.46 16.67
C PHE A 143 10.57 -20.12 17.76
N ASP A 144 9.53 -20.86 17.37
CA ASP A 144 8.76 -21.66 18.31
C ASP A 144 9.47 -23.01 18.53
N GLN A 145 9.94 -23.23 19.75
CA GLN A 145 10.60 -24.49 20.14
C GLN A 145 9.65 -25.70 20.12
N LYS A 146 8.34 -25.47 19.93
CA LYS A 146 7.32 -26.51 19.77
C LYS A 146 6.91 -26.72 18.30
N ALA A 147 7.53 -26.01 17.35
CA ALA A 147 7.33 -26.25 15.92
C ALA A 147 8.16 -27.48 15.48
N GLY A 148 7.64 -28.67 15.81
CA GLY A 148 8.14 -29.97 15.40
C GLY A 148 7.00 -30.96 15.31
#